data_AF-A0A7X5AT10-F1
#
_entry.id   AF-A0A7X5AT10-F1
#
_cell.length_a   1.000
_cell.length_b   1.000
_cell.length_c   1.000
_cell.angle_alpha   90.00
_cell.angle_beta   90.00
_cell.angle_gamma   90.00
#
_symmetry.space_group_name_H-M   'P 1'
#
loop_
_entity.id
_entity.type
_entity.pdbx_description
1 polymer ?
#
loop_
_entity_poly.entity_id
_entity_poly.type
_entity_poly.pdbx_seq_one_letter_code
_entity_poly.pdbx_strand_id
1 'polypeptide(L)'
;MDSIRKKYFRIKRIKQQGSAALETIFLLPVVLMIFYAIAQYSLIFVSIQMLNYVSEEALRKSISYVDENCYYGGACDSTELEKYIEDSAKGLIQSYTGSGSGLGLLFGQSLDGNLSIDADPDIFCCKVTIIYNYKNKPFLPSFGLPVPDELKSTAILNL
;
A
#
# COMPACT_ATOMS: atom_id res chain seq x y z
N MET A 1 28.22 -61.04 -27.23
CA MET A 1 28.46 -59.63 -27.59
C MET A 1 27.38 -58.66 -27.08
N ASP A 2 26.33 -59.12 -26.38
CA ASP A 2 25.21 -58.24 -25.95
C ASP A 2 25.39 -57.48 -24.62
N SER A 3 26.31 -57.90 -23.74
CA SER A 3 26.45 -57.25 -22.42
C SER A 3 27.13 -55.87 -22.48
N ILE A 4 27.93 -55.62 -23.53
CA ILE A 4 28.64 -54.35 -23.73
C ILE A 4 27.68 -53.24 -24.18
N ARG A 5 26.68 -53.59 -25.01
CA ARG A 5 25.71 -52.63 -25.58
C ARG A 5 24.74 -52.07 -24.54
N LYS A 6 24.34 -52.88 -23.54
CA LYS A 6 23.50 -52.44 -22.40
C LYS A 6 24.19 -51.45 -21.48
N LYS A 7 25.51 -51.58 -21.27
CA LYS A 7 26.28 -50.72 -20.37
C LYS A 7 26.38 -49.27 -20.89
N TYR A 8 26.57 -49.11 -22.20
CA TYR A 8 26.62 -47.80 -22.86
C TYR A 8 25.30 -47.03 -22.79
N PHE A 9 24.15 -47.72 -22.93
CA PHE A 9 22.84 -47.09 -22.85
C PHE A 9 22.49 -46.60 -21.44
N ARG A 10 22.96 -47.32 -20.40
CA ARG A 10 22.69 -46.97 -19.00
C ARG A 10 23.48 -45.74 -18.53
N ILE A 11 24.70 -45.55 -19.03
CA ILE A 11 25.54 -44.37 -18.75
C ILE A 11 24.97 -43.11 -19.41
N LYS A 12 24.33 -43.24 -20.58
CA LYS A 12 23.77 -42.11 -21.32
C LYS A 12 22.53 -41.48 -20.66
N ARG A 13 21.71 -42.27 -19.94
CA ARG A 13 20.53 -41.76 -19.21
C ARG A 13 20.86 -40.91 -17.99
N ILE A 14 22.00 -41.14 -17.35
CA ILE A 14 22.40 -40.38 -16.15
C ILE A 14 22.82 -38.94 -16.51
N LYS A 15 23.27 -38.70 -17.75
CA LYS A 15 23.66 -37.37 -18.23
C LYS A 15 22.49 -36.42 -18.51
N GLN A 16 21.26 -36.90 -18.66
CA GLN A 16 20.11 -36.04 -19.00
C GLN A 16 19.43 -35.41 -17.78
N GLN A 17 19.68 -35.90 -16.56
CA GLN A 17 19.08 -35.32 -15.34
C GLN A 17 19.83 -34.08 -14.81
N GLY A 18 21.09 -33.87 -15.21
CA GLY A 18 21.88 -32.72 -14.76
C GLY A 18 21.61 -31.42 -15.52
N SER A 19 21.23 -31.50 -16.80
CA SER A 19 20.97 -30.30 -17.62
C SER A 19 19.72 -29.54 -17.17
N ALA A 20 18.65 -30.25 -16.78
CA ALA A 20 17.43 -29.62 -16.28
C ALA A 20 17.64 -28.90 -14.93
N ALA A 21 18.52 -29.43 -14.08
CA ALA A 21 18.85 -28.80 -12.79
C ALA A 21 19.63 -27.48 -12.97
N LEU A 22 20.53 -27.43 -13.96
CA LEU A 22 21.28 -26.21 -14.30
C LEU A 22 20.36 -25.14 -14.91
N GLU A 23 19.42 -25.50 -15.77
CA GLU A 23 18.45 -24.55 -16.31
C GLU A 23 17.56 -23.97 -15.19
N THR A 24 17.11 -24.82 -14.26
CA THR A 24 16.28 -24.41 -13.12
C THR A 24 17.04 -23.46 -12.19
N ILE A 25 18.35 -23.63 -11.99
CA ILE A 25 19.13 -22.77 -11.09
C ILE A 25 19.20 -21.31 -11.57
N PHE A 26 19.13 -21.10 -12.89
CA PHE A 26 19.13 -19.76 -13.49
C PHE A 26 17.70 -19.21 -13.67
N LEU A 27 16.71 -20.05 -13.98
CA LEU A 27 15.33 -19.61 -14.14
C LEU A 27 14.65 -19.30 -12.80
N LEU A 28 14.93 -20.07 -11.75
CA LEU A 28 14.32 -19.89 -10.43
C LEU A 28 14.50 -18.47 -9.85
N PRO A 29 15.72 -17.87 -9.78
CA PRO A 29 15.86 -16.52 -9.25
C PRO A 29 15.12 -15.47 -10.09
N VAL A 30 15.05 -15.63 -11.41
CA VAL A 30 14.30 -14.72 -12.29
C VAL A 30 12.80 -14.79 -12.00
N VAL A 31 12.26 -16.00 -11.92
CA VAL A 31 10.84 -16.22 -11.59
C VAL A 31 10.50 -15.68 -10.20
N LEU A 32 11.38 -15.89 -9.22
CA LEU A 32 11.22 -15.34 -7.87
C LEU A 32 11.28 -13.80 -7.86
N MET A 33 12.15 -13.17 -8.64
CA MET A 33 12.17 -11.71 -8.79
C MET A 33 10.85 -11.18 -9.38
N ILE A 34 10.27 -11.88 -10.35
CA ILE A 34 8.97 -11.51 -10.93
C ILE A 34 7.87 -11.62 -9.86
N PHE A 35 7.79 -12.72 -9.11
CA PHE A 35 6.82 -12.86 -8.01
C PHE A 35 7.02 -11.82 -6.92
N TYR A 36 8.27 -11.51 -6.58
CA TYR A 36 8.61 -10.48 -5.62
C TYR A 36 8.11 -9.10 -6.07
N ALA A 37 8.34 -8.73 -7.33
CA ALA A 37 7.83 -7.50 -7.90
C ALA A 37 6.29 -7.46 -7.88
N ILE A 38 5.62 -8.56 -8.29
CA ILE A 38 4.16 -8.65 -8.25
C ILE A 38 3.64 -8.41 -6.83
N ALA A 39 4.22 -9.07 -5.83
CA ALA A 39 3.82 -8.89 -4.44
C ALA A 39 4.02 -7.43 -3.98
N GLN A 40 5.19 -6.84 -4.26
CA GLN A 40 5.51 -5.47 -3.87
C GLN A 40 4.52 -4.45 -4.46
N TYR A 41 4.26 -4.51 -5.78
CA TYR A 41 3.32 -3.59 -6.42
C TYR A 41 1.88 -3.85 -5.98
N SER A 42 1.51 -5.10 -5.69
CA SER A 42 0.18 -5.42 -5.16
C SER A 42 -0.05 -4.77 -3.79
N LEU A 43 0.94 -4.83 -2.89
CA LEU A 43 0.86 -4.20 -1.57
C LEU A 43 0.74 -2.67 -1.68
N ILE A 44 1.57 -2.04 -2.52
CA ILE A 44 1.52 -0.60 -2.78
C ILE A 44 0.12 -0.20 -3.29
N PHE A 45 -0.41 -0.95 -4.26
CA PHE A 45 -1.71 -0.66 -4.84
C PHE A 45 -2.85 -0.81 -3.84
N VAL A 46 -2.84 -1.86 -3.01
CA VAL A 46 -3.83 -2.04 -1.94
C VAL A 46 -3.76 -0.90 -0.93
N SER A 47 -2.56 -0.47 -0.53
CA SER A 47 -2.41 0.69 0.37
C SER A 47 -3.00 1.96 -0.23
N ILE A 48 -2.69 2.28 -1.50
CA ILE A 48 -3.23 3.50 -2.13
C ILE A 48 -4.77 3.45 -2.20
N GLN A 49 -5.35 2.29 -2.55
CA GLN A 49 -6.81 2.14 -2.57
C GLN A 49 -7.43 2.33 -1.18
N MET A 50 -6.80 1.78 -0.13
CA MET A 50 -7.24 2.00 1.24
C MET A 50 -7.19 3.49 1.60
N LEU A 51 -6.09 4.18 1.29
CA LEU A 51 -5.95 5.61 1.58
C LEU A 51 -6.98 6.47 0.83
N ASN A 52 -7.30 6.13 -0.43
CA ASN A 52 -8.37 6.79 -1.18
C ASN A 52 -9.73 6.59 -0.52
N TYR A 53 -10.07 5.34 -0.18
CA TYR A 53 -11.32 5.05 0.52
C TYR A 53 -11.44 5.79 1.85
N VAL A 54 -10.37 5.80 2.66
CA VAL A 54 -10.34 6.52 3.94
C VAL A 54 -10.55 8.02 3.72
N SER A 55 -9.90 8.61 2.72
CA SER A 55 -10.01 10.05 2.44
C SER A 55 -11.43 10.43 2.02
N GLU A 56 -12.06 9.65 1.15
CA GLU A 56 -13.44 9.87 0.69
C GLU A 56 -14.46 9.68 1.81
N GLU A 57 -14.32 8.61 2.62
CA GLU A 57 -15.26 8.33 3.69
C GLU A 57 -15.08 9.29 4.89
N ALA A 58 -13.87 9.77 5.15
CA ALA A 58 -13.62 10.83 6.14
C ALA A 58 -14.33 12.14 5.74
N LEU A 59 -14.24 12.53 4.46
CA LEU A 59 -14.97 13.69 3.93
C LEU A 59 -16.48 13.49 3.95
N ARG A 60 -16.96 12.29 3.60
CA ARG A 60 -18.39 11.99 3.67
C ARG A 60 -18.96 12.16 5.08
N LYS A 61 -18.20 11.75 6.11
CA LYS A 61 -18.59 11.94 7.51
C LYS A 61 -18.57 13.41 7.93
N SER A 62 -17.64 14.21 7.41
CA SER A 62 -17.54 15.63 7.75
C SER A 62 -18.67 16.48 7.19
N ILE A 63 -19.39 16.03 6.14
CA ILE A 63 -20.61 16.71 5.67
C ILE A 63 -21.62 16.89 6.81
N SER A 64 -21.72 15.93 7.74
CA SER A 64 -22.65 16.06 8.88
C SER A 64 -22.30 17.21 9.85
N TYR A 65 -21.08 17.71 9.79
CA TYR A 65 -20.60 18.84 10.58
C TYR A 65 -20.85 20.19 9.89
N VAL A 66 -21.00 20.20 8.56
CA VAL A 66 -21.25 21.42 7.78
C VAL A 66 -22.74 21.77 7.82
N ASP A 67 -23.12 22.69 8.70
CA ASP A 67 -24.49 23.20 8.84
C ASP A 67 -24.84 24.27 7.77
N GLU A 68 -26.14 24.53 7.55
CA GLU A 68 -26.63 25.59 6.64
C GLU A 68 -26.02 26.96 6.99
N ASN A 69 -25.77 27.24 8.26
CA ASN A 69 -25.13 28.47 8.72
C ASN A 69 -23.66 28.60 8.27
N CYS A 70 -22.95 27.48 8.16
CA CYS A 70 -21.59 27.44 7.61
C CYS A 70 -21.63 27.63 6.08
N TYR A 71 -22.59 26.99 5.40
CA TYR A 71 -22.76 27.09 3.95
C TYR A 71 -23.18 28.48 3.46
N TYR A 72 -24.16 29.12 4.11
CA TYR A 72 -24.68 30.43 3.69
C TYR A 72 -24.06 31.62 4.44
N GLY A 73 -23.56 31.40 5.65
CA GLY A 73 -23.07 32.45 6.55
C GLY A 73 -21.55 32.64 6.56
N GLY A 74 -20.78 31.72 5.94
CA GLY A 74 -19.32 31.80 5.88
C GLY A 74 -18.60 31.72 7.23
N ALA A 75 -19.31 31.29 8.29
CA ALA A 75 -18.83 31.22 9.66
C ALA A 75 -18.57 29.77 10.09
N CYS A 76 -17.79 29.04 9.30
CA CYS A 76 -17.34 27.71 9.69
C CYS A 76 -16.16 27.84 10.65
N ASP A 77 -16.20 27.15 11.79
CA ASP A 77 -14.99 26.94 12.59
C ASP A 77 -14.10 25.92 11.86
N SER A 78 -13.19 26.44 11.04
CA SER A 78 -12.30 25.64 10.19
C SER A 78 -11.41 24.71 11.03
N THR A 79 -11.03 25.12 12.24
CA THR A 79 -10.15 24.34 13.12
C THR A 79 -10.85 23.15 13.76
N GLU A 80 -12.14 23.27 14.10
CA GLU A 80 -12.90 22.15 14.65
C GLU A 80 -13.27 21.12 13.56
N LEU A 81 -13.58 21.61 12.36
CA LEU A 81 -13.83 20.78 11.17
C LEU A 81 -12.57 19.98 10.75
N GLU A 82 -11.40 20.63 10.73
CA GLU A 82 -10.11 19.96 10.49
C GLU A 82 -9.89 18.78 11.45
N LYS A 83 -10.07 19.02 12.76
CA LYS A 83 -9.92 17.97 13.78
C LYS A 83 -10.91 16.84 13.60
N TYR A 84 -12.17 17.16 13.28
CA TYR A 84 -13.20 16.16 13.05
C TYR A 84 -12.87 15.24 11.86
N ILE A 85 -12.36 15.83 10.78
CA ILE A 85 -11.93 15.10 9.59
C ILE A 85 -10.72 14.21 9.92
N GLU A 86 -9.72 14.76 10.60
CA GLU A 86 -8.55 14.00 11.03
C GLU A 86 -8.93 12.81 11.92
N ASP A 87 -9.78 13.03 12.91
CA ASP A 87 -10.21 11.98 13.85
C ASP A 87 -11.05 10.91 13.14
N SER A 88 -11.89 11.32 12.19
CA SER A 88 -12.64 10.40 11.33
C SER A 88 -11.70 9.54 10.47
N ALA A 89 -10.69 10.15 9.85
CA ALA A 89 -9.69 9.44 9.07
C ALA A 89 -8.85 8.48 9.93
N LYS A 90 -8.40 8.92 11.11
CA LYS A 90 -7.67 8.09 12.09
C LYS A 90 -8.50 6.88 12.52
N GLY A 91 -9.78 7.08 12.86
CA GLY A 91 -10.68 6.00 13.26
C GLY A 91 -10.92 4.97 12.14
N LEU A 92 -11.03 5.43 10.89
CA LEU A 92 -11.12 4.54 9.74
C LEU A 92 -9.82 3.74 9.56
N ILE A 93 -8.65 4.37 9.64
CA ILE A 93 -7.36 3.67 9.52
C ILE A 93 -7.19 2.64 10.64
N GLN A 94 -7.56 2.97 11.88
CA GLN A 94 -7.55 2.05 13.02
C GLN A 94 -8.40 0.81 12.78
N SER A 95 -9.52 0.93 12.07
CA SER A 95 -10.35 -0.23 11.71
C SER A 95 -9.66 -1.21 10.76
N TYR A 96 -8.75 -0.72 9.90
CA TYR A 96 -7.94 -1.56 9.02
C TYR A 96 -6.70 -2.14 9.70
N THR A 97 -6.14 -1.42 10.68
CA THR A 97 -4.88 -1.78 11.33
C THR A 97 -5.07 -2.51 12.67
N GLY A 98 -6.31 -2.58 13.17
CA GLY A 98 -6.67 -3.26 14.41
C GLY A 98 -6.11 -2.61 15.67
N SER A 99 -5.72 -1.33 15.62
CA SER A 99 -5.12 -0.63 16.76
C SER A 99 -6.17 0.02 17.66
N GLY A 100 -6.02 -0.17 18.98
CA GLY A 100 -6.82 0.52 20.00
C GLY A 100 -6.22 1.86 20.45
N SER A 101 -4.96 2.13 20.12
CA SER A 101 -4.27 3.40 20.36
C SER A 101 -3.29 3.70 19.21
N GLY A 102 -3.25 4.94 18.72
CA GLY A 102 -2.44 5.31 17.54
C GLY A 102 -3.02 4.81 16.21
N LEU A 103 -2.23 4.87 15.14
CA LEU A 103 -2.60 4.44 13.78
C LEU A 103 -2.32 2.95 13.53
N GLY A 104 -1.44 2.31 14.30
CA GLY A 104 -1.22 0.87 14.24
C GLY A 104 -0.23 0.41 13.17
N LEU A 105 -0.40 -0.84 12.74
CA LEU A 105 0.51 -1.53 11.82
C LEU A 105 -0.19 -1.85 10.49
N LEU A 106 0.46 -1.52 9.38
CA LEU A 106 0.05 -1.93 8.03
C LEU A 106 1.19 -2.72 7.38
N PHE A 107 0.91 -3.97 7.01
CA PHE A 107 1.90 -4.90 6.45
C PHE A 107 3.19 -5.01 7.28
N GLY A 108 3.06 -4.95 8.61
CA GLY A 108 4.19 -5.02 9.55
C GLY A 108 4.95 -3.71 9.76
N GLN A 109 4.58 -2.63 9.07
CA GLN A 109 5.15 -1.30 9.28
C GLN A 109 4.24 -0.44 10.16
N SER A 110 4.83 0.30 11.09
CA SER A 110 4.09 1.24 11.93
C SER A 110 3.69 2.47 11.13
N LEU A 111 2.42 2.85 11.21
CA LEU A 111 1.88 4.07 10.61
C LEU A 111 2.11 5.29 11.51
N ASP A 112 2.30 5.08 12.81
CA ASP A 112 2.53 6.15 13.78
C ASP A 112 3.81 6.94 13.44
N GLY A 113 3.64 8.24 13.20
CA GLY A 113 4.72 9.14 12.79
C GLY A 113 5.22 8.97 11.35
N ASN A 114 4.71 7.98 10.61
CA ASN A 114 5.06 7.74 9.20
C ASN A 114 3.91 8.06 8.23
N LEU A 115 2.71 8.26 8.77
CA LEU A 115 1.52 8.72 8.07
C LEU A 115 1.14 10.12 8.58
N SER A 116 0.95 11.05 7.66
CA SER A 116 0.41 12.39 7.93
C SER A 116 -0.95 12.52 7.26
N ILE A 117 -1.91 13.11 7.99
CA ILE A 117 -3.24 13.45 7.51
C ILE A 117 -3.31 14.96 7.60
N ASP A 118 -3.59 15.61 6.48
CA ASP A 118 -3.70 17.05 6.34
C ASP A 118 -5.09 17.36 5.80
N ALA A 119 -5.87 18.10 6.59
CA ALA A 119 -7.20 18.56 6.21
C ALA A 119 -7.11 20.05 5.90
N ASP A 120 -7.57 20.44 4.72
CA ASP A 120 -7.62 21.83 4.26
C ASP A 120 -9.10 22.22 4.11
N PRO A 121 -9.66 22.99 5.06
CA PRO A 121 -11.04 23.45 5.03
C PRO A 121 -11.14 24.68 4.13
N ASP A 122 -11.14 24.45 2.81
CA ASP A 122 -11.33 25.52 1.85
C ASP A 122 -12.79 26.04 1.90
N ILE A 123 -12.99 27.30 1.51
CA ILE A 123 -14.27 28.04 1.66
C ILE A 123 -15.44 27.34 0.94
N PHE A 124 -15.15 26.52 -0.08
CA PHE A 124 -16.15 25.84 -0.91
C PHE A 124 -16.14 24.31 -0.77
N CYS A 125 -15.45 23.76 0.24
CA CYS A 125 -15.52 22.40 0.77
C CYS A 125 -14.12 21.79 1.02
N CYS A 126 -14.10 20.83 1.94
CA CYS A 126 -12.92 20.24 2.55
C CYS A 126 -12.11 19.39 1.56
N LYS A 127 -10.79 19.52 1.64
CA LYS A 127 -9.82 18.65 1.00
C LYS A 127 -9.07 17.86 2.07
N VAL A 128 -8.92 16.55 1.85
CA VAL A 128 -8.13 15.67 2.71
C VAL A 128 -6.97 15.12 1.92
N THR A 129 -5.78 15.22 2.49
CA THR A 129 -4.56 14.67 1.94
C THR A 129 -3.94 13.72 2.96
N ILE A 130 -3.76 12.46 2.58
CA ILE A 130 -3.09 11.46 3.40
C ILE A 130 -1.79 11.06 2.73
N ILE A 131 -0.67 11.18 3.45
CA ILE A 131 0.68 10.93 2.94
C ILE A 131 1.38 9.90 3.84
N TYR A 132 1.87 8.83 3.23
CA TYR A 132 2.70 7.82 3.87
C TYR A 132 4.14 7.86 3.35
N ASN A 133 5.11 7.88 4.27
CA ASN A 133 6.53 7.88 3.94
C ASN A 133 7.02 6.47 3.55
N TYR A 134 6.88 6.12 2.28
CA TYR A 134 7.26 4.81 1.75
C TYR A 134 8.78 4.64 1.64
N LYS A 135 9.51 5.71 1.35
CA LYS A 135 10.98 5.71 1.19
C LYS A 135 11.70 5.24 2.44
N ASN A 136 11.31 5.77 3.60
CA ASN A 136 11.94 5.45 4.87
C ASN A 136 11.36 4.19 5.52
N LYS A 137 10.11 3.84 5.19
CA LYS A 137 9.37 2.70 5.76
C LYS A 137 8.69 1.88 4.65
N PRO A 138 9.46 1.20 3.77
CA PRO A 138 8.85 0.38 2.72
C PRO A 138 8.27 -0.91 3.32
N PHE A 139 7.17 -1.41 2.74
CA PHE A 139 6.55 -2.67 3.21
C PHE A 139 7.43 -3.90 2.97
N LEU A 140 8.15 -3.94 1.84
CA LEU A 140 9.18 -4.94 1.56
C LEU A 140 10.51 -4.24 1.20
N PRO A 141 11.66 -4.91 1.41
CA PRO A 141 12.98 -4.33 1.11
C PRO A 141 13.14 -3.88 -0.35
N SER A 142 13.54 -2.63 -0.60
CA SER A 142 13.81 -2.17 -1.96
C SER A 142 15.04 -2.87 -2.55
N PHE A 143 14.83 -3.92 -3.36
CA PHE A 143 15.89 -4.57 -4.15
C PHE A 143 16.19 -3.81 -5.46
N GLY A 144 16.22 -2.48 -5.42
CA GLY A 144 16.49 -1.63 -6.59
C GLY A 144 15.32 -1.54 -7.60
N LEU A 145 14.12 -1.95 -7.19
CA LEU A 145 12.91 -1.73 -7.99
C LEU A 145 12.48 -0.26 -7.91
N PRO A 146 12.00 0.33 -9.01
CA PRO A 146 11.46 1.68 -8.99
C PRO A 146 10.16 1.69 -8.17
N VAL A 147 10.19 2.33 -7.01
CA VAL A 147 9.03 2.50 -6.12
C VAL A 147 8.82 3.99 -5.85
N PRO A 148 7.58 4.42 -5.58
CA PRO A 148 7.33 5.80 -5.19
C PRO A 148 7.99 6.12 -3.84
N ASP A 149 8.46 7.36 -3.69
CA ASP A 149 9.02 7.84 -2.41
C ASP A 149 7.93 7.98 -1.33
N GLU A 150 6.70 8.31 -1.73
CA GLU A 150 5.56 8.51 -0.84
C GLU A 150 4.29 7.91 -1.44
N LEU A 151 3.42 7.34 -0.59
CA LEU A 151 2.07 6.98 -0.99
C LEU A 151 1.14 8.11 -0.60
N LYS A 152 0.56 8.77 -1.59
CA LYS A 152 -0.30 9.93 -1.38
C LYS A 152 -1.71 9.64 -1.90
N SER A 153 -2.69 10.03 -1.10
CA SER A 153 -4.09 10.11 -1.49
C SER A 153 -4.59 11.54 -1.23
N THR A 154 -5.37 12.07 -2.16
CA THR A 154 -6.06 13.35 -1.99
C THR A 154 -7.49 13.19 -2.44
N ALA A 155 -8.43 13.49 -1.54
CA ALA A 155 -9.84 13.57 -1.85
C ALA A 155 -10.30 15.02 -1.66
N ILE A 156 -11.16 15.48 -2.56
CA ILE A 156 -11.78 16.80 -2.51
C ILE A 156 -13.26 16.56 -2.64
N LEU A 157 -14.03 17.10 -1.71
CA LEU A 157 -15.46 17.11 -1.81
C LEU A 157 -15.86 18.50 -2.31
N ASN A 158 -16.80 18.58 -3.24
CA ASN A 158 -17.26 19.84 -3.82
C ASN A 158 -18.78 19.83 -3.66
N LEU A 159 -19.31 20.78 -2.86
CA LEU A 159 -20.73 20.85 -2.48
C LEU A 159 -21.53 21.71 -3.44
#